data_AF-A0A9P0P2E3-F1
#
_entry.id   AF-A0A9P0P2E3-F1
#
_cell.length_a   1.000
_cell.length_b   1.000
_cell.length_c   1.000
_cell.angle_alpha   90.00
_cell.angle_beta   90.00
_cell.angle_gamma   90.00
#
_symmetry.space_group_name_H-M   'P 1'
#
loop_
_entity.id
_entity.type
_entity.pdbx_description
1 polymer ?
#
loop_
_entity_poly.entity_id
_entity_poly.type
_entity_poly.pdbx_seq_one_letter_code
_entity_poly.pdbx_strand_id
1 'polypeptide(L)'
;MRIGLLSIGLIVFSLKQHHSWKIRHSATMHADKTASAFRVNSVTVSAPINVAGIALGPRVRQQKEGVVVSEERELYYCPMSSLHVYSIGTTVLRNEMNGFKGGEYQGEVKDHGIKSSQTAGMTMDNQGTLYYTLLATNSIAKWDTRQPFLSGQKIIAKDEKYLEWPNSFAFDQSGNITVLVNRLNEFIYGKLNLEQVNFRLITARVDRKSYLYDEVYDYSPEMNLTTTTLAANTEKLPEPQVLPGSDQDPNLAPHFEPTKDHQTTTAMPTTMDHSDNDHQMQSDQGEMNHDQTHEDHKDHGHTDHDQMDREHAGASQSQSTTSTTEKPSSGSARQMSLFLSVIFAASLLAV
;
A
#
# COMPACT_ATOMS: atom_id res chain seq x y z
N MET A 1 9.56 5.90 -28.30
CA MET A 1 10.47 5.66 -27.15
C MET A 1 9.82 4.60 -26.26
N ARG A 2 10.44 3.44 -26.00
CA ARG A 2 9.84 2.45 -25.07
C ARG A 2 9.87 3.02 -23.66
N ILE A 3 8.72 3.09 -22.98
CA ILE A 3 8.64 3.47 -21.57
C ILE A 3 9.37 2.38 -20.78
N GLY A 4 10.48 2.74 -20.12
CA GLY A 4 11.21 1.82 -19.24
C GLY A 4 10.38 1.54 -18.00
N LEU A 5 9.51 0.51 -18.05
CA LEU A 5 8.63 0.14 -16.93
C LEU A 5 9.42 -0.23 -15.66
N LEU A 6 10.63 -0.76 -15.82
CA LEU A 6 11.55 -1.18 -14.75
C LEU A 6 12.05 -0.05 -13.82
N SER A 7 11.76 1.22 -14.10
CA SER A 7 12.17 2.36 -13.28
C SER A 7 11.03 2.95 -12.46
N ILE A 8 11.28 3.22 -11.18
CA ILE A 8 10.30 3.78 -10.23
C ILE A 8 9.94 5.21 -10.63
N GLY A 9 8.65 5.51 -10.70
CA GLY A 9 8.11 6.82 -11.05
C GLY A 9 6.61 6.81 -11.23
N LEU A 10 6.03 8.00 -11.30
CA LEU A 10 4.63 8.22 -11.69
C LEU A 10 4.53 8.20 -13.22
N ILE A 11 3.56 7.47 -13.76
CA ILE A 11 3.20 7.53 -15.18
C ILE A 11 2.05 8.51 -15.32
N VAL A 12 2.21 9.51 -16.17
CA VAL A 12 1.18 10.50 -16.50
C VAL A 12 0.62 10.14 -17.87
N PHE A 13 -0.70 10.00 -17.97
CA PHE A 13 -1.40 9.77 -19.23
C PHE A 13 -2.29 10.98 -19.56
N SER A 14 -2.09 11.53 -20.75
CA SER A 14 -2.86 12.65 -21.29
C SER A 14 -3.91 12.13 -22.26
N LEU A 15 -5.16 12.06 -21.82
CA LEU A 15 -6.28 11.61 -22.66
C LEU A 15 -6.42 12.46 -23.93
N LYS A 16 -6.26 13.79 -23.82
CA LYS A 16 -6.35 14.74 -24.95
C LYS A 16 -5.28 14.49 -26.03
N GLN A 17 -4.09 14.03 -25.64
CA GLN A 17 -2.97 13.77 -26.56
C GLN A 17 -2.84 12.28 -26.90
N HIS A 18 -3.61 11.40 -26.24
CA HIS A 18 -3.46 9.95 -26.27
C HIS A 18 -1.98 9.50 -26.09
N HIS A 19 -1.30 10.15 -25.14
CA HIS A 19 0.15 10.02 -24.92
C HIS A 19 0.46 9.85 -23.44
N SER A 20 1.59 9.20 -23.12
CA SER A 20 2.06 9.05 -21.74
C SER A 20 3.56 9.19 -21.61
N TRP A 21 3.96 9.80 -20.49
CA TRP A 21 5.35 9.95 -20.07
C TRP A 21 5.50 9.53 -18.61
N LYS A 22 6.76 9.39 -18.16
CA LYS A 22 7.09 9.03 -16.78
C LYS A 22 7.85 10.17 -16.11
N ILE A 23 7.43 10.53 -14.90
CA ILE A 23 8.12 11.47 -14.03
C ILE A 23 8.58 10.72 -12.78
N ARG A 24 9.79 11.03 -12.33
CA ARG A 24 10.52 10.37 -11.27
C ARG A 24 11.12 11.44 -10.38
N HIS A 25 11.11 11.22 -9.08
CA HIS A 25 11.88 12.02 -8.13
C HIS A 25 12.50 11.06 -7.12
N SER A 26 13.71 10.60 -7.44
CA SER A 26 14.34 9.43 -6.83
C SER A 26 14.53 9.58 -5.32
N ALA A 27 14.71 10.81 -4.83
CA ALA A 27 14.81 11.12 -3.40
C ALA A 27 13.52 10.85 -2.60
N THR A 28 12.34 10.81 -3.25
CA THR A 28 11.03 10.75 -2.57
C THR A 28 10.13 9.60 -3.02
N MET A 29 10.41 8.99 -4.18
CA MET A 29 9.60 7.90 -4.73
C MET A 29 10.16 6.50 -4.38
N HIS A 30 11.39 6.42 -3.89
CA HIS A 30 12.01 5.17 -3.45
C HIS A 30 11.65 4.83 -2.00
N ALA A 31 11.66 3.53 -1.68
CA ALA A 31 11.56 3.04 -0.31
C ALA A 31 12.70 3.56 0.58
N ASP A 32 12.34 3.97 1.80
CA ASP A 32 13.29 4.24 2.89
C ASP A 32 13.69 2.91 3.54
N LYS A 33 15.00 2.69 3.68
CA LYS A 33 15.56 1.49 4.32
C LYS A 33 15.13 1.36 5.78
N THR A 34 14.96 2.47 6.50
CA THR A 34 14.56 2.48 7.91
C THR A 34 13.10 2.07 8.11
N ALA A 35 12.25 2.27 7.09
CA ALA A 35 10.83 1.94 7.09
C ALA A 35 10.47 0.72 6.23
N SER A 36 11.46 0.00 5.69
CA SER A 36 11.25 -1.18 4.81
C SER A 36 10.92 -2.48 5.55
N ALA A 37 11.08 -2.51 6.88
CA ALA A 37 10.67 -3.61 7.74
C ALA A 37 9.68 -3.11 8.80
N PHE A 38 8.52 -3.74 8.89
CA PHE A 38 7.46 -3.44 9.87
C PHE A 38 6.64 -4.68 10.18
N ARG A 39 5.81 -4.63 11.22
CA ARG A 39 4.92 -5.74 11.59
C ARG A 39 3.47 -5.33 11.40
N VAL A 40 2.67 -6.24 10.86
CA VAL A 40 1.21 -6.15 10.81
C VAL A 40 0.67 -7.34 11.58
N ASN A 41 0.08 -7.08 12.75
CA ASN A 41 -0.23 -8.10 13.76
C ASN A 41 1.03 -8.97 14.06
N SER A 42 0.93 -10.28 13.95
CA SER A 42 2.04 -11.22 14.14
C SER A 42 3.05 -11.21 12.98
N VAL A 43 2.65 -10.81 11.77
CA VAL A 43 3.40 -10.97 10.52
C VAL A 43 4.43 -9.85 10.31
N THR A 44 5.68 -10.22 10.03
CA THR A 44 6.72 -9.26 9.64
C THR A 44 6.72 -9.05 8.13
N VAL A 45 6.44 -7.82 7.70
CA VAL A 45 6.60 -7.36 6.33
C VAL A 45 8.02 -6.83 6.17
N SER A 46 8.77 -7.35 5.20
CA SER A 46 10.11 -6.86 4.87
C SER A 46 10.26 -6.78 3.35
N ALA A 47 10.07 -5.57 2.81
CA ALA A 47 10.31 -5.27 1.40
C ALA A 47 10.48 -3.77 1.17
N PRO A 48 11.35 -3.35 0.24
CA PRO A 48 11.47 -1.96 -0.19
C PRO A 48 10.36 -1.63 -1.21
N ILE A 49 9.13 -1.45 -0.74
CA ILE A 49 7.99 -1.08 -1.57
C ILE A 49 8.01 0.43 -1.79
N ASN A 50 8.15 0.82 -3.06
CA ASN A 50 8.33 2.20 -3.51
C ASN A 50 6.98 2.95 -3.52
N VAL A 51 6.89 4.07 -4.26
CA VAL A 51 5.64 4.85 -4.43
C VAL A 51 4.43 3.94 -4.69
N ALA A 52 3.39 4.08 -3.86
CA ALA A 52 2.19 3.24 -3.90
C ALA A 52 0.94 4.06 -3.56
N GLY A 53 0.89 4.65 -2.36
CA GLY A 53 -0.19 5.55 -1.97
C GLY A 53 -0.14 6.82 -2.80
N ILE A 54 -1.25 7.14 -3.48
CA ILE A 54 -1.44 8.37 -4.25
C ILE A 54 -2.84 8.95 -3.98
N ALA A 55 -2.95 10.27 -3.90
CA ALA A 55 -4.22 10.98 -3.73
C ALA A 55 -4.15 12.36 -4.40
N LEU A 56 -5.21 12.77 -5.08
CA LEU A 56 -5.25 14.06 -5.78
C LEU A 56 -6.10 15.06 -5.00
N GLY A 57 -5.59 16.28 -4.84
CA GLY A 57 -6.33 17.37 -4.23
C GLY A 57 -7.58 17.77 -5.02
N PRO A 58 -8.61 18.33 -4.37
CA PRO A 58 -9.81 18.78 -5.07
C PRO A 58 -9.53 20.00 -5.94
N ARG A 59 -10.28 20.11 -7.04
CA ARG A 59 -10.25 21.26 -7.98
C ARG A 59 -10.78 22.55 -7.31
N VAL A 60 -11.78 22.39 -6.45
CA VAL A 60 -12.42 23.44 -5.67
C VAL A 60 -11.91 23.36 -4.22
N ARG A 61 -11.43 24.47 -3.67
CA ARG A 61 -10.90 24.55 -2.30
C ARG A 61 -11.56 25.71 -1.55
N GLN A 62 -12.06 25.44 -0.34
CA GLN A 62 -12.53 26.48 0.57
C GLN A 62 -11.34 27.06 1.36
N GLN A 63 -11.11 28.36 1.19
CA GLN A 63 -10.16 29.18 1.92
C GLN A 63 -10.91 30.17 2.84
N LYS A 64 -10.21 30.91 3.70
CA LYS A 64 -10.86 31.88 4.61
C LYS A 64 -11.46 33.06 3.84
N GLU A 65 -10.82 33.40 2.72
CA GLU A 65 -11.11 34.53 1.85
C GLU A 65 -12.16 34.21 0.78
N GLY A 66 -12.57 32.94 0.64
CA GLY A 66 -13.58 32.50 -0.32
C GLY A 66 -13.34 31.11 -0.90
N VAL A 67 -13.98 30.83 -2.04
CA VAL A 67 -13.81 29.59 -2.80
C VAL A 67 -12.80 29.82 -3.92
N VAL A 68 -11.75 28.99 -3.96
CA VAL A 68 -10.76 28.98 -5.04
C VAL A 68 -10.99 27.77 -5.92
N VAL A 69 -11.12 28.00 -7.23
CA VAL A 69 -11.23 26.95 -8.25
C VAL A 69 -9.97 26.99 -9.10
N SER A 70 -9.30 25.84 -9.22
CA SER A 70 -7.96 25.75 -9.79
C SER A 70 -7.78 24.46 -10.56
N GLU A 71 -7.43 24.57 -11.85
CA GLU A 71 -6.96 23.43 -12.64
C GLU A 71 -5.59 22.90 -12.17
N GLU A 72 -4.85 23.72 -11.41
CA GLU A 72 -3.66 23.30 -10.68
C GLU A 72 -4.06 22.70 -9.33
N ARG A 73 -3.78 21.41 -9.19
CA ARG A 73 -4.08 20.58 -8.02
C ARG A 73 -2.77 20.04 -7.46
N GLU A 74 -2.79 19.58 -6.21
CA GLU A 74 -1.64 18.90 -5.59
C GLU A 74 -1.83 17.39 -5.67
N LEU A 75 -0.88 16.65 -6.24
CA LEU A 75 -0.84 15.20 -6.11
C LEU A 75 -0.01 14.84 -4.88
N TYR A 76 -0.67 14.27 -3.87
CA TYR A 76 -0.04 13.70 -2.69
C TYR A 76 0.36 12.26 -2.95
N TYR A 77 1.51 11.84 -2.44
CA TYR A 77 1.96 10.45 -2.55
C TYR A 77 2.91 10.05 -1.42
N CYS A 78 3.10 8.74 -1.25
CA CYS A 78 4.24 8.21 -0.49
C CYS A 78 4.71 6.86 -1.03
N PRO A 79 6.00 6.53 -0.86
CA PRO A 79 6.44 5.14 -0.82
C PRO A 79 5.74 4.41 0.31
N MET A 80 5.29 3.17 0.07
CA MET A 80 4.67 2.36 1.13
C MET A 80 5.68 2.12 2.26
N SER A 81 6.90 1.73 1.89
CA SER A 81 8.03 1.57 2.80
C SER A 81 8.72 2.92 3.08
N SER A 82 7.95 3.92 3.52
CA SER A 82 8.45 5.21 4.02
C SER A 82 7.47 5.81 5.01
N LEU A 83 7.98 6.54 6.00
CA LEU A 83 7.16 7.31 6.94
C LEU A 83 6.80 8.72 6.43
N HIS A 84 7.36 9.21 5.33
CA HIS A 84 7.06 10.56 4.82
C HIS A 84 5.79 10.61 3.95
N VAL A 85 5.18 11.79 3.86
CA VAL A 85 4.12 12.11 2.89
C VAL A 85 4.57 13.30 2.04
N TYR A 86 4.56 13.13 0.72
CA TYR A 86 5.03 14.13 -0.24
C TYR A 86 3.87 14.72 -1.05
N SER A 87 4.05 15.90 -1.65
CA SER A 87 3.21 16.34 -2.77
C SER A 87 3.99 17.06 -3.87
N ILE A 88 3.39 17.05 -5.06
CA ILE A 88 3.89 17.71 -6.27
C ILE A 88 2.71 18.30 -7.05
N GLY A 89 2.85 19.53 -7.54
CA GLY A 89 1.81 20.23 -8.29
C GLY A 89 1.52 19.56 -9.64
N THR A 90 0.25 19.46 -10.04
CA THR A 90 -0.14 18.81 -11.31
C THR A 90 0.42 19.51 -12.54
N THR A 91 0.72 20.81 -12.48
CA THR A 91 1.38 21.54 -13.57
C THR A 91 2.78 20.99 -13.86
N VAL A 92 3.51 20.58 -12.82
CA VAL A 92 4.80 19.89 -12.95
C VAL A 92 4.62 18.53 -13.63
N LEU A 93 3.59 17.77 -13.21
CA LEU A 93 3.29 16.45 -13.78
C LEU A 93 2.82 16.52 -15.23
N ARG A 94 2.00 17.52 -15.59
CA ARG A 94 1.45 17.73 -16.93
C ARG A 94 2.48 18.21 -17.96
N ASN A 95 3.64 18.71 -17.53
CA ASN A 95 4.71 19.13 -18.43
C ASN A 95 5.69 17.98 -18.68
N GLU A 96 5.58 17.32 -19.84
CA GLU A 96 6.44 16.20 -20.26
C GLU A 96 7.95 16.53 -20.21
N MET A 97 8.36 17.79 -20.37
CA MET A 97 9.77 18.19 -20.29
C MET A 97 10.37 17.96 -18.89
N ASN A 98 9.54 17.88 -17.83
CA ASN A 98 9.99 17.48 -16.50
C ASN A 98 10.33 15.98 -16.40
N GLY A 99 9.89 15.17 -17.37
CA GLY A 99 10.29 13.78 -17.56
C GLY A 99 11.48 13.58 -18.51
N PHE A 100 12.14 14.66 -18.95
CA PHE A 100 13.32 14.57 -19.81
C PHE A 100 14.50 13.86 -19.11
N LYS A 101 15.52 13.43 -19.86
CA LYS A 101 16.67 12.62 -19.36
C LYS A 101 16.27 11.34 -18.58
N GLY A 102 15.21 10.64 -19.01
CA GLY A 102 14.82 9.36 -18.43
C GLY A 102 13.88 9.46 -17.22
N GLY A 103 13.20 10.59 -17.07
CA GLY A 103 12.12 10.81 -16.13
C GLY A 103 12.49 11.63 -14.88
N GLU A 104 13.77 11.90 -14.62
CA GLU A 104 14.22 12.46 -13.33
C GLU A 104 13.97 13.97 -13.24
N TYR A 105 12.93 14.35 -12.50
CA TYR A 105 12.61 15.74 -12.18
C TYR A 105 13.69 16.37 -11.30
N GLN A 106 14.09 17.59 -11.63
CA GLN A 106 15.18 18.32 -10.97
C GLN A 106 14.69 19.46 -10.06
N GLY A 107 13.37 19.68 -9.97
CA GLY A 107 12.78 20.69 -9.10
C GLY A 107 12.34 20.11 -7.75
N GLU A 108 11.70 20.94 -6.95
CA GLU A 108 11.34 20.59 -5.57
C GLU A 108 10.06 19.75 -5.49
N VAL A 109 10.07 18.79 -4.57
CA VAL A 109 8.89 18.07 -4.09
C VAL A 109 8.67 18.47 -2.64
N LYS A 110 7.42 18.79 -2.28
CA LYS A 110 7.09 19.19 -0.92
C LYS A 110 7.03 17.96 -0.01
N ASP A 111 7.88 17.91 1.01
CA ASP A 111 7.72 17.01 2.14
C ASP A 111 6.78 17.66 3.17
N HIS A 112 5.72 16.95 3.57
CA HIS A 112 4.80 17.39 4.60
C HIS A 112 5.20 16.87 5.99
N GLY A 113 6.04 15.85 6.06
CA GLY A 113 6.53 15.25 7.31
C GLY A 113 6.07 13.79 7.53
N ILE A 114 6.27 13.32 8.76
CA ILE A 114 6.18 11.90 9.10
C ILE A 114 4.81 11.47 9.67
N LYS A 115 4.29 10.37 9.11
CA LYS A 115 3.15 9.59 9.65
C LYS A 115 3.66 8.46 10.55
N SER A 116 2.81 7.95 11.43
CA SER A 116 3.19 6.94 12.44
C SER A 116 3.43 5.53 11.90
N SER A 117 3.16 5.27 10.63
CA SER A 117 3.33 3.95 9.99
C SER A 117 3.31 4.07 8.46
N GLN A 118 3.69 2.98 7.80
CA GLN A 118 3.58 2.70 6.37
C GLN A 118 2.13 2.79 5.88
N THR A 119 1.94 3.27 4.65
CA THR A 119 0.62 3.49 4.03
C THR A 119 0.50 2.67 2.75
N ALA A 120 -0.61 1.94 2.60
CA ALA A 120 -0.96 1.29 1.35
C ALA A 120 -1.67 2.29 0.41
N GLY A 121 -2.95 2.58 0.67
CA GLY A 121 -3.72 3.56 -0.10
C GLY A 121 -3.94 4.88 0.62
N MET A 122 -4.26 5.88 -0.20
CA MET A 122 -4.57 7.26 0.17
C MET A 122 -5.78 7.71 -0.65
N THR A 123 -6.53 8.69 -0.17
CA THR A 123 -7.55 9.41 -0.94
C THR A 123 -7.74 10.81 -0.38
N MET A 124 -8.44 11.69 -1.10
CA MET A 124 -8.80 13.01 -0.61
C MET A 124 -10.28 13.29 -0.84
N ASP A 125 -10.90 14.01 0.10
CA ASP A 125 -12.25 14.51 -0.08
C ASP A 125 -12.30 15.86 -0.83
N ASN A 126 -13.51 16.26 -1.22
CA ASN A 126 -13.82 17.52 -1.88
C ASN A 126 -13.56 18.78 -1.02
N GLN A 127 -13.07 18.64 0.21
CA GLN A 127 -12.72 19.75 1.12
C GLN A 127 -11.23 19.81 1.45
N GLY A 128 -10.41 18.93 0.86
CA GLY A 128 -8.96 18.90 1.07
C GLY A 128 -8.53 18.11 2.31
N THR A 129 -9.37 17.21 2.82
CA THR A 129 -8.97 16.26 3.87
C THR A 129 -8.39 15.00 3.21
N LEU A 130 -7.10 14.76 3.44
CA LEU A 130 -6.41 13.52 3.08
C LEU A 130 -6.83 12.41 4.04
N TYR A 131 -7.20 11.24 3.54
CA TYR A 131 -7.39 10.00 4.30
C TYR A 131 -6.34 8.98 3.87
N TYR A 132 -5.72 8.30 4.82
CA TYR A 132 -4.62 7.38 4.53
C TYR A 132 -4.57 6.23 5.54
N THR A 133 -4.07 5.09 5.08
CA THR A 133 -3.95 3.85 5.86
C THR A 133 -2.63 3.81 6.64
N LEU A 134 -2.61 3.10 7.76
CA LEU A 134 -1.45 2.96 8.65
C LEU A 134 -1.31 1.50 9.06
N LEU A 135 -0.48 0.76 8.32
CA LEU A 135 -0.46 -0.71 8.32
C LEU A 135 0.02 -1.29 9.65
N ALA A 136 1.17 -0.83 10.16
CA ALA A 136 1.78 -1.37 11.37
C ALA A 136 1.09 -0.98 12.68
N THR A 137 0.06 -0.13 12.60
CA THR A 137 -0.78 0.27 13.73
C THR A 137 -2.25 -0.09 13.52
N ASN A 138 -2.57 -0.85 12.47
CA ASN A 138 -3.91 -1.34 12.14
C ASN A 138 -4.97 -0.22 12.18
N SER A 139 -4.65 0.90 11.53
CA SER A 139 -5.43 2.13 11.67
C SER A 139 -5.61 2.91 10.38
N ILE A 140 -6.57 3.82 10.40
CA ILE A 140 -6.87 4.80 9.37
C ILE A 140 -6.69 6.18 10.01
N ALA A 141 -5.99 7.07 9.33
CA ALA A 141 -5.81 8.45 9.74
C ALA A 141 -6.35 9.42 8.69
N LYS A 142 -6.57 10.66 9.12
CA LYS A 142 -6.88 11.77 8.23
C LYS A 142 -6.09 13.03 8.61
N TRP A 143 -5.91 13.92 7.65
CA TRP A 143 -5.26 15.21 7.82
C TRP A 143 -5.94 16.26 6.93
N ASP A 144 -6.33 17.39 7.51
CA ASP A 144 -6.80 18.56 6.77
C ASP A 144 -5.58 19.32 6.23
N THR A 145 -5.43 19.36 4.91
CA THR A 145 -4.26 19.96 4.22
C THR A 145 -4.04 21.45 4.50
N ARG A 146 -5.01 22.13 5.13
CA ARG A 146 -4.90 23.52 5.60
C ARG A 146 -4.23 23.65 6.97
N GLN A 147 -3.95 22.54 7.65
CA GLN A 147 -3.26 22.47 8.94
C GLN A 147 -1.83 21.93 8.74
N PRO A 148 -0.85 22.31 9.59
CA PRO A 148 0.47 21.66 9.59
C PRO A 148 0.34 20.16 9.81
N PHE A 149 1.05 19.34 9.03
CA PHE A 149 0.87 17.87 9.02
C PHE A 149 1.08 17.23 10.40
N LEU A 150 2.21 17.54 11.05
CA LEU A 150 2.62 16.89 12.30
C LEU A 150 1.61 17.10 13.44
N SER A 151 0.99 18.29 13.55
CA SER A 151 -0.02 18.60 14.57
C SER A 151 -1.47 18.42 14.09
N GLY A 152 -1.69 18.35 12.78
CA GLY A 152 -3.01 18.25 12.15
C GLY A 152 -3.48 16.83 11.85
N GLN A 153 -2.57 15.84 11.80
CA GLN A 153 -2.93 14.43 11.56
C GLN A 153 -3.69 13.81 12.75
N LYS A 154 -4.69 12.98 12.46
CA LYS A 154 -5.55 12.32 13.45
C LYS A 154 -5.89 10.90 13.03
N ILE A 155 -5.64 9.93 13.92
CA ILE A 155 -6.20 8.58 13.78
C ILE A 155 -7.73 8.67 13.97
N ILE A 156 -8.48 8.04 13.08
CA ILE A 156 -9.96 8.06 13.09
C ILE A 156 -10.59 6.67 13.28
N ALA A 157 -9.83 5.61 13.04
CA ALA A 157 -10.20 4.24 13.38
C ALA A 157 -8.92 3.43 13.63
N LYS A 158 -8.94 2.54 14.62
CA LYS A 158 -7.85 1.58 14.91
C LYS A 158 -8.46 0.29 15.45
N ASP A 159 -8.14 -0.84 14.84
CA ASP A 159 -8.57 -2.17 15.30
C ASP A 159 -7.73 -3.29 14.66
N GLU A 160 -7.03 -4.09 15.46
CA GLU A 160 -6.11 -5.14 14.97
C GLU A 160 -6.82 -6.31 14.28
N LYS A 161 -8.11 -6.54 14.58
CA LYS A 161 -8.92 -7.63 14.02
C LYS A 161 -9.66 -7.21 12.75
N TYR A 162 -10.19 -5.99 12.72
CA TYR A 162 -11.01 -5.48 11.63
C TYR A 162 -10.22 -4.64 10.61
N LEU A 163 -9.10 -4.01 11.01
CA LEU A 163 -8.21 -3.21 10.17
C LEU A 163 -6.81 -3.84 10.07
N GLU A 164 -6.72 -5.13 9.73
CA GLU A 164 -5.43 -5.82 9.58
C GLU A 164 -4.58 -5.20 8.46
N TRP A 165 -5.05 -5.25 7.21
CA TRP A 165 -4.42 -4.54 6.09
C TRP A 165 -5.43 -3.59 5.42
N PRO A 166 -5.68 -2.39 5.98
CA PRO A 166 -6.47 -1.37 5.31
C PRO A 166 -5.71 -0.94 4.05
N ASN A 167 -6.34 -1.13 2.89
CA ASN A 167 -5.72 -0.95 1.58
C ASN A 167 -6.21 0.33 0.91
N SER A 168 -7.39 0.31 0.28
CA SER A 168 -7.89 1.39 -0.58
C SER A 168 -9.20 1.99 -0.07
N PHE A 169 -9.53 3.17 -0.59
CA PHE A 169 -10.72 3.94 -0.21
C PHE A 169 -11.62 4.20 -1.42
N ALA A 170 -12.92 4.28 -1.19
CA ALA A 170 -13.91 4.84 -2.11
C ALA A 170 -14.84 5.82 -1.36
N PHE A 171 -15.36 6.82 -2.07
CA PHE A 171 -16.44 7.68 -1.56
C PHE A 171 -17.72 7.39 -2.36
N ASP A 172 -18.86 7.42 -1.68
CA ASP A 172 -20.17 7.43 -2.34
C ASP A 172 -20.76 8.86 -2.43
N GLN A 173 -21.92 8.99 -3.07
CA GLN A 173 -22.65 10.25 -3.18
C GLN A 173 -23.42 10.63 -1.90
N SER A 174 -23.63 9.67 -1.00
CA SER A 174 -24.40 9.82 0.25
C SER A 174 -23.58 10.42 1.40
N GLY A 175 -22.28 10.64 1.18
CA GLY A 175 -21.34 11.20 2.16
C GLY A 175 -20.57 10.16 2.95
N ASN A 176 -20.51 8.91 2.49
CA ASN A 176 -19.77 7.84 3.14
C ASN A 176 -18.41 7.62 2.49
N ILE A 177 -17.45 7.17 3.31
CA ILE A 177 -16.18 6.60 2.88
C ILE A 177 -16.21 5.09 3.17
N THR A 178 -15.86 4.28 2.17
CA THR A 178 -15.70 2.83 2.28
C THR A 178 -14.22 2.49 2.18
N VAL A 179 -13.74 1.63 3.07
CA VAL A 179 -12.35 1.13 3.09
C VAL A 179 -12.34 -0.36 2.78
N LEU A 180 -11.54 -0.76 1.78
CA LEU A 180 -11.20 -2.15 1.57
C LEU A 180 -10.11 -2.54 2.58
N VAL A 181 -10.40 -3.54 3.41
CA VAL A 181 -9.42 -4.21 4.27
C VAL A 181 -9.24 -5.63 3.77
N ASN A 182 -7.99 -6.10 3.71
CA ASN A 182 -7.67 -7.50 3.45
C ASN A 182 -6.65 -8.04 4.46
N ARG A 183 -6.03 -9.18 4.16
CA ARG A 183 -4.90 -9.78 4.91
C ARG A 183 -3.72 -10.07 3.98
N LEU A 184 -3.31 -9.06 3.20
CA LEU A 184 -2.24 -9.21 2.20
C LEU A 184 -0.87 -9.55 2.83
N ASN A 185 -0.63 -9.11 4.07
CA ASN A 185 0.46 -9.57 4.92
C ASN A 185 0.49 -11.10 5.05
N GLU A 186 -0.63 -11.73 5.43
CA GLU A 186 -0.71 -13.19 5.61
C GLU A 186 -0.59 -13.95 4.30
N PHE A 187 -1.11 -13.38 3.21
CA PHE A 187 -1.02 -14.00 1.88
C PHE A 187 0.42 -14.03 1.33
N ILE A 188 1.22 -12.99 1.59
CA ILE A 188 2.57 -12.84 1.01
C ILE A 188 3.69 -13.26 1.96
N TYR A 189 3.55 -12.99 3.26
CA TYR A 189 4.61 -13.16 4.27
C TYR A 189 4.25 -14.15 5.40
N GLY A 190 2.99 -14.60 5.46
CA GLY A 190 2.49 -15.49 6.51
C GLY A 190 1.87 -16.76 5.93
N LYS A 191 0.71 -17.16 6.47
CA LYS A 191 -0.10 -18.24 5.90
C LYS A 191 -1.57 -17.86 6.00
N LEU A 192 -2.14 -17.43 4.88
CA LEU A 192 -3.56 -17.09 4.79
C LEU A 192 -4.44 -18.31 5.11
N ASN A 193 -5.05 -18.34 6.30
CA ASN A 193 -6.12 -19.29 6.60
C ASN A 193 -7.39 -18.88 5.83
N LEU A 194 -7.97 -19.80 5.06
CA LEU A 194 -9.17 -19.57 4.23
C LEU A 194 -10.49 -19.75 4.98
N GLU A 195 -10.47 -20.35 6.18
CA GLU A 195 -11.65 -20.61 7.02
C GLU A 195 -12.16 -19.36 7.79
N GLN A 196 -11.45 -18.24 7.64
CA GLN A 196 -11.70 -16.97 8.33
C GLN A 196 -11.97 -15.83 7.34
N VAL A 197 -12.60 -14.75 7.82
CA VAL A 197 -12.87 -13.56 7.00
C VAL A 197 -11.56 -12.83 6.66
N ASN A 198 -11.13 -12.97 5.41
CA ASN A 198 -9.88 -12.39 4.89
C ASN A 198 -10.05 -11.03 4.18
N PHE A 199 -11.29 -10.64 3.83
CA PHE A 199 -11.62 -9.41 3.11
C PHE A 199 -12.83 -8.73 3.75
N ARG A 200 -12.81 -7.39 3.83
CA ARG A 200 -13.90 -6.58 4.40
C ARG A 200 -14.04 -5.28 3.63
N LEU A 201 -15.28 -4.81 3.50
CA LEU A 201 -15.60 -3.42 3.17
C LEU A 201 -16.16 -2.76 4.43
N ILE A 202 -15.46 -1.76 4.95
CA ILE A 202 -15.87 -1.04 6.16
C ILE A 202 -16.30 0.37 5.74
N THR A 203 -17.56 0.71 5.99
CA THR A 203 -18.16 1.98 5.56
C THR A 203 -18.46 2.85 6.76
N ALA A 204 -18.09 4.14 6.68
CA ALA A 204 -18.38 5.14 7.70
C ALA A 204 -18.88 6.43 7.05
N ARG A 205 -19.85 7.09 7.69
CA ARG A 205 -20.32 8.41 7.25
C ARG A 205 -19.30 9.47 7.64
N VAL A 206 -18.89 10.29 6.68
CA VAL A 206 -17.97 11.43 6.88
C VAL A 206 -18.56 12.77 6.42
N ASP A 207 -19.76 12.74 5.80
CA ASP A 207 -20.44 13.91 5.22
C ASP A 207 -19.57 14.64 4.18
N ARG A 208 -18.84 13.88 3.37
CA ARG A 208 -17.89 14.36 2.36
C ARG A 208 -17.96 13.50 1.10
N LYS A 209 -17.62 14.09 -0.05
CA LYS A 209 -17.56 13.43 -1.35
C LYS A 209 -16.11 13.33 -1.84
N SER A 210 -15.83 12.50 -2.84
CA SER A 210 -14.50 12.40 -3.46
C SER A 210 -13.98 13.76 -3.97
N TYR A 211 -12.66 13.95 -4.03
CA TYR A 211 -11.97 15.07 -4.67
C TYR A 211 -12.43 15.40 -6.11
N LEU A 212 -13.12 14.45 -6.78
CA LEU A 212 -13.75 14.61 -8.09
C LEU A 212 -15.05 15.45 -8.06
N TYR A 213 -15.70 15.61 -6.91
CA TYR A 213 -16.95 16.37 -6.80
C TYR A 213 -16.67 17.85 -6.58
N ASP A 214 -17.17 18.68 -7.49
CA ASP A 214 -16.95 20.12 -7.54
C ASP A 214 -18.26 20.93 -7.59
N GLU A 215 -19.34 20.40 -7.01
CA GLU A 215 -20.74 20.90 -6.95
C GLU A 215 -20.96 22.37 -6.51
N VAL A 216 -19.89 23.12 -6.22
CA VAL A 216 -19.91 24.58 -6.06
C VAL A 216 -19.83 25.30 -7.42
N TYR A 217 -19.48 24.61 -8.51
CA TYR A 217 -19.57 25.11 -9.88
C TYR A 217 -20.73 24.46 -10.63
N ASP A 218 -21.75 25.25 -10.92
CA ASP A 218 -22.68 24.94 -11.99
C ASP A 218 -21.93 25.07 -13.33
N TYR A 219 -21.95 24.00 -14.13
CA TYR A 219 -21.37 23.98 -15.48
C TYR A 219 -22.37 24.44 -16.54
N SER A 220 -23.48 25.07 -16.15
CA SER A 220 -24.36 25.79 -17.06
C SER A 220 -23.54 26.79 -17.91
N PRO A 221 -23.64 26.77 -19.25
CA PRO A 221 -22.92 27.72 -20.11
C PRO A 221 -23.48 29.15 -20.02
N GLU A 222 -24.50 29.38 -19.19
CA GLU A 222 -25.20 30.65 -19.02
C GLU A 222 -24.94 31.26 -17.63
N MET A 223 -23.70 31.72 -17.38
CA MET A 223 -23.45 32.99 -16.68
C MET A 223 -21.99 33.44 -16.79
N ASN A 224 -21.79 34.76 -16.89
CA ASN A 224 -20.50 35.47 -16.90
C ASN A 224 -19.59 35.31 -18.13
N LEU A 225 -20.14 35.59 -19.32
CA LEU A 225 -19.37 36.01 -20.49
C LEU A 225 -19.39 37.54 -20.67
N THR A 226 -18.56 38.26 -19.93
CA THR A 226 -17.99 39.53 -20.44
C THR A 226 -16.66 39.21 -21.11
N THR A 227 -16.73 38.65 -22.31
CA THR A 227 -15.55 38.26 -23.09
C THR A 227 -15.60 38.92 -24.46
N THR A 228 -14.64 39.80 -24.72
CA THR A 228 -14.41 40.37 -26.05
C THR A 228 -14.09 39.24 -27.03
N THR A 229 -14.99 38.98 -27.97
CA THR A 229 -14.87 37.88 -28.93
C THR A 229 -13.80 38.15 -29.98
N LEU A 230 -12.80 37.26 -30.04
CA LEU A 230 -12.14 36.90 -31.29
C LEU A 230 -12.53 35.45 -31.60
N ALA A 231 -13.16 35.24 -32.75
CA ALA A 231 -13.74 33.95 -33.12
C ALA A 231 -12.65 32.93 -33.46
N ALA A 232 -12.76 31.72 -32.91
CA ALA A 232 -11.97 30.56 -33.30
C ALA A 232 -12.86 29.54 -34.00
N ASN A 233 -12.50 29.18 -35.24
CA ASN A 233 -13.23 28.19 -36.03
C ASN A 233 -13.16 26.80 -35.37
N THR A 234 -14.30 26.10 -35.34
CA THR A 234 -14.42 24.78 -34.72
C THR A 234 -14.10 23.69 -35.74
N GLU A 235 -12.88 23.16 -35.72
CA GLU A 235 -12.52 21.96 -36.47
C GLU A 235 -12.75 20.72 -35.59
N LYS A 236 -13.53 19.77 -36.11
CA LYS A 236 -13.98 18.59 -35.36
C LYS A 236 -12.83 17.58 -35.27
N LEU A 237 -12.32 17.31 -34.06
CA LEU A 237 -11.29 16.28 -33.87
C LEU A 237 -11.79 14.90 -34.34
N PRO A 238 -10.92 14.09 -34.95
CA PRO A 238 -11.26 12.71 -35.34
C PRO A 238 -11.47 11.84 -34.10
N GLU A 239 -12.37 10.86 -34.25
CA GLU A 239 -12.73 9.90 -33.22
C GLU A 239 -11.55 8.95 -32.90
N PRO A 240 -11.25 8.63 -31.63
CA PRO A 240 -10.11 7.79 -31.28
C PRO A 240 -10.24 6.37 -31.87
N GLN A 241 -9.26 5.95 -32.67
CA GLN A 241 -9.20 4.56 -33.11
C GLN A 241 -8.81 3.66 -31.93
N VAL A 242 -9.74 2.79 -31.53
CA VAL A 242 -9.47 1.70 -30.59
C VAL A 242 -8.57 0.68 -31.28
N LEU A 243 -7.26 0.81 -31.10
CA LEU A 243 -6.31 -0.23 -31.45
C LEU A 243 -6.51 -1.40 -30.48
N PRO A 244 -6.76 -2.64 -30.95
CA PRO A 244 -6.78 -3.79 -30.06
C PRO A 244 -5.40 -3.93 -29.40
N GLY A 245 -5.39 -4.05 -28.07
CA GLY A 245 -4.17 -4.30 -27.32
C GLY A 245 -3.49 -5.57 -27.83
N SER A 246 -2.18 -5.49 -28.10
CA SER A 246 -1.40 -6.69 -28.39
C SER A 246 -1.14 -7.42 -27.06
N ASP A 247 -2.14 -8.21 -26.62
CA ASP A 247 -2.08 -9.06 -25.42
C ASP A 247 -1.11 -10.23 -25.65
N GLN A 248 0.18 -9.88 -25.70
CA GLN A 248 1.33 -10.75 -25.93
C GLN A 248 2.46 -10.35 -24.95
N ASP A 249 2.11 -10.00 -23.71
CA ASP A 249 3.07 -10.04 -22.60
C ASP A 249 3.06 -11.46 -22.01
N PRO A 250 4.16 -12.23 -22.16
CA PRO A 250 4.22 -13.60 -21.66
C PRO A 250 4.23 -13.72 -20.12
N ASN A 251 4.13 -12.61 -19.38
CA ASN A 251 4.15 -12.58 -17.92
C ASN A 251 2.82 -12.17 -17.27
N LEU A 252 1.75 -11.89 -18.05
CA LEU A 252 0.48 -11.39 -17.50
C LEU A 252 -0.47 -12.48 -16.93
N ALA A 253 -0.13 -13.76 -17.06
CA ALA A 253 -0.83 -14.84 -16.35
C ALA A 253 0.13 -15.98 -15.99
N PRO A 254 0.03 -16.58 -14.78
CA PRO A 254 0.61 -17.90 -14.55
C PRO A 254 -0.13 -18.93 -15.42
N HIS A 255 0.60 -19.59 -16.32
CA HIS A 255 0.09 -20.79 -16.98
C HIS A 255 -0.07 -21.90 -15.92
N PHE A 256 -1.31 -22.13 -15.49
CA PHE A 256 -1.66 -23.38 -14.84
C PHE A 256 -1.70 -24.48 -15.91
N GLU A 257 -0.65 -25.29 -16.00
CA GLU A 257 -0.77 -26.59 -16.65
C GLU A 257 -1.77 -27.43 -15.85
N PRO A 258 -2.84 -27.98 -16.46
CA PRO A 258 -3.66 -28.97 -15.78
C PRO A 258 -2.81 -30.22 -15.55
N THR A 259 -2.56 -30.55 -14.28
CA THR A 259 -1.99 -31.84 -13.88
C THR A 259 -2.81 -32.95 -14.51
N LYS A 260 -2.16 -33.83 -15.27
CA LYS A 260 -2.82 -34.99 -15.88
C LYS A 260 -3.33 -35.90 -14.77
N ASP A 261 -4.65 -35.97 -14.61
CA ASP A 261 -5.28 -37.02 -13.82
C ASP A 261 -4.89 -38.38 -14.39
N HIS A 262 -4.32 -39.24 -13.55
CA HIS A 262 -4.10 -40.64 -13.89
C HIS A 262 -5.44 -41.38 -13.90
N GLN A 263 -6.10 -41.37 -15.06
CA GLN A 263 -7.14 -42.35 -15.35
C GLN A 263 -6.54 -43.77 -15.29
N THR A 264 -6.95 -44.55 -14.28
CA THR A 264 -6.75 -46.00 -14.25
C THR A 264 -8.12 -46.68 -14.28
N THR A 265 -8.55 -47.14 -15.44
CA THR A 265 -9.84 -47.81 -15.62
C THR A 265 -9.76 -49.32 -15.34
N THR A 266 -10.44 -49.74 -14.27
CA THR A 266 -11.22 -51.00 -14.11
C THR A 266 -10.64 -52.35 -14.55
N ALA A 267 -10.58 -53.27 -13.58
CA ALA A 267 -11.20 -54.60 -13.69
C ALA A 267 -11.61 -55.13 -12.30
N MET A 268 -12.78 -55.78 -12.17
CA MET A 268 -13.15 -56.55 -10.97
C MET A 268 -12.53 -57.97 -11.03
N PRO A 269 -12.54 -58.72 -9.92
CA PRO A 269 -13.62 -59.70 -9.79
C PRO A 269 -14.28 -59.80 -8.40
N THR A 270 -15.49 -60.34 -8.39
CA THR A 270 -16.30 -60.71 -7.21
C THR A 270 -15.73 -61.87 -6.38
N THR A 271 -15.87 -61.81 -5.06
CA THR A 271 -16.40 -62.91 -4.23
C THR A 271 -16.87 -62.39 -2.86
N MET A 272 -17.85 -63.09 -2.27
CA MET A 272 -18.38 -62.83 -0.92
C MET A 272 -17.47 -63.47 0.15
N ASP A 273 -17.42 -62.90 1.36
CA ASP A 273 -17.84 -63.63 2.57
C ASP A 273 -18.16 -62.66 3.75
N HIS A 274 -18.88 -63.17 4.75
CA HIS A 274 -19.21 -62.50 6.02
C HIS A 274 -18.07 -62.53 7.04
N SER A 275 -18.03 -61.55 7.95
CA SER A 275 -18.06 -61.81 9.40
C SER A 275 -18.09 -60.52 10.22
N ASP A 276 -18.81 -60.55 11.34
CA ASP A 276 -18.93 -59.46 12.32
C ASP A 276 -17.63 -59.19 13.10
N ASN A 277 -17.49 -57.97 13.62
CA ASN A 277 -17.38 -57.81 15.09
C ASN A 277 -17.59 -56.37 15.55
N ASP A 278 -18.48 -56.20 16.53
CA ASP A 278 -18.47 -55.07 17.45
C ASP A 278 -17.20 -55.11 18.34
N HIS A 279 -16.76 -53.95 18.82
CA HIS A 279 -16.52 -53.80 20.28
C HIS A 279 -16.47 -52.34 20.74
N GLN A 280 -16.80 -52.18 22.02
CA GLN A 280 -17.15 -50.92 22.68
C GLN A 280 -15.96 -50.09 23.15
N MET A 281 -16.25 -48.79 23.28
CA MET A 281 -15.86 -47.87 24.36
C MET A 281 -14.98 -48.41 25.50
N GLN A 282 -13.98 -47.62 25.90
CA GLN A 282 -14.03 -47.03 27.24
C GLN A 282 -13.17 -45.76 27.41
N SER A 283 -13.67 -44.89 28.28
CA SER A 283 -13.00 -43.72 28.87
C SER A 283 -12.01 -44.14 29.95
N ASP A 284 -11.05 -43.26 30.29
CA ASP A 284 -10.62 -43.17 31.68
C ASP A 284 -10.27 -41.73 32.10
N GLN A 285 -10.46 -41.45 33.40
CA GLN A 285 -10.15 -40.16 34.05
C GLN A 285 -8.89 -40.28 34.90
N GLY A 286 -8.23 -39.16 35.20
CA GLY A 286 -7.10 -39.14 36.13
C GLY A 286 -6.80 -37.73 36.66
N GLU A 287 -7.28 -37.43 37.87
CA GLU A 287 -6.88 -36.25 38.65
C GLU A 287 -5.53 -36.48 39.35
N MET A 288 -4.75 -35.41 39.59
CA MET A 288 -4.15 -35.12 40.92
C MET A 288 -3.37 -33.77 40.97
N ASN A 289 -4.01 -32.80 41.62
CA ASN A 289 -3.55 -31.87 42.69
C ASN A 289 -2.07 -31.46 42.96
N HIS A 290 -1.98 -30.22 43.48
CA HIS A 290 -0.91 -29.59 44.30
C HIS A 290 0.45 -29.25 43.61
N ASP A 291 1.20 -28.20 43.99
CA ASP A 291 1.10 -27.31 45.17
C ASP A 291 1.58 -25.84 44.93
N GLN A 292 1.43 -24.96 45.93
CA GLN A 292 1.89 -23.54 45.93
C GLN A 292 3.15 -23.30 46.80
N THR A 293 4.02 -22.34 46.42
CA THR A 293 4.75 -21.33 47.27
C THR A 293 5.69 -20.48 46.36
N HIS A 294 5.80 -19.13 46.42
CA HIS A 294 6.40 -18.25 47.46
C HIS A 294 7.89 -18.61 47.77
N GLU A 295 8.91 -17.74 47.86
CA GLU A 295 9.12 -16.26 47.92
C GLU A 295 10.32 -15.86 46.99
N ASP A 296 10.44 -14.69 46.36
CA ASP A 296 10.71 -13.33 46.87
C ASP A 296 12.11 -13.09 47.52
N HIS A 297 13.04 -12.46 46.77
CA HIS A 297 14.07 -11.56 47.35
C HIS A 297 14.68 -10.61 46.29
N LYS A 298 14.69 -9.32 46.61
CA LYS A 298 15.51 -8.26 45.99
C LYS A 298 16.47 -7.72 47.05
N ASP A 299 17.70 -7.33 46.68
CA ASP A 299 18.10 -5.91 46.69
C ASP A 299 19.57 -5.63 46.33
N HIS A 300 19.80 -4.49 45.65
CA HIS A 300 20.89 -3.49 45.75
C HIS A 300 22.36 -3.94 46.02
N GLY A 301 23.41 -3.37 45.41
CA GLY A 301 23.51 -2.29 44.42
C GLY A 301 24.97 -1.95 44.01
N HIS A 302 25.09 -1.02 43.06
CA HIS A 302 26.16 -0.04 42.73
C HIS A 302 27.24 0.27 43.83
N THR A 303 28.46 0.84 43.62
CA THR A 303 29.36 1.31 42.50
C THR A 303 30.67 1.86 43.17
N ASP A 304 31.83 2.19 42.57
CA ASP A 304 32.43 2.10 41.21
C ASP A 304 33.99 2.18 41.28
N HIS A 305 34.70 2.10 40.14
CA HIS A 305 36.12 2.46 39.88
C HIS A 305 37.21 1.64 40.65
N ASP A 306 38.38 1.28 40.07
CA ASP A 306 39.26 2.13 39.27
C ASP A 306 40.24 1.36 38.31
N GLN A 307 41.06 2.12 37.59
CA GLN A 307 41.82 1.78 36.37
C GLN A 307 43.26 1.22 36.59
N MET A 308 43.72 0.27 35.75
CA MET A 308 45.13 0.17 35.29
C MET A 308 45.41 -0.89 34.19
N ASP A 309 46.40 -0.61 33.35
CA ASP A 309 46.81 -1.41 32.17
C ASP A 309 47.62 -2.67 32.51
N ARG A 310 47.51 -3.72 31.66
CA ARG A 310 48.66 -4.24 30.88
C ARG A 310 48.31 -5.38 29.91
N GLU A 311 49.13 -5.47 28.87
CA GLU A 311 49.10 -6.49 27.82
C GLU A 311 49.40 -7.90 28.37
N HIS A 312 48.72 -8.92 27.82
CA HIS A 312 49.37 -10.21 27.56
C HIS A 312 48.71 -10.94 26.37
N ALA A 313 49.52 -11.31 25.39
CA ALA A 313 49.09 -12.19 24.31
C ALA A 313 48.92 -13.63 24.84
N GLY A 314 47.76 -14.24 24.57
CA GLY A 314 47.47 -15.63 24.91
C GLY A 314 46.48 -16.21 23.91
N ALA A 315 46.95 -17.10 23.04
CA ALA A 315 46.09 -17.79 22.08
C ALA A 315 45.20 -18.82 22.80
N SER A 316 43.93 -18.88 22.44
CA SER A 316 43.06 -20.03 22.74
C SER A 316 42.02 -20.21 21.66
N GLN A 317 41.92 -21.44 21.17
CA GLN A 317 40.95 -21.85 20.17
C GLN A 317 39.55 -21.91 20.80
N SER A 318 38.54 -21.40 20.10
CA SER A 318 37.14 -21.71 20.40
C SER A 318 36.41 -22.05 19.09
N GLN A 319 35.50 -23.02 19.19
CA GLN A 319 34.89 -23.68 18.04
C GLN A 319 33.75 -22.83 17.48
N SER A 320 33.76 -22.54 16.17
CA SER A 320 32.62 -21.89 15.52
C SER A 320 31.56 -22.92 15.13
N THR A 321 30.42 -22.93 15.82
CA THR A 321 29.20 -23.60 15.35
C THR A 321 28.50 -22.72 14.32
N THR A 322 28.72 -23.00 13.04
CA THR A 322 28.01 -22.32 11.94
C THR A 322 26.55 -22.77 11.87
N SER A 323 25.61 -21.91 12.30
CA SER A 323 24.21 -22.02 11.88
C SER A 323 24.03 -21.29 10.55
N THR A 324 23.86 -22.05 9.47
CA THR A 324 23.54 -21.50 8.14
C THR A 324 22.11 -20.98 8.11
N THR A 325 21.94 -19.70 8.42
CA THR A 325 20.72 -18.97 8.09
C THR A 325 20.75 -18.65 6.60
N GLU A 326 19.97 -19.37 5.78
CA GLU A 326 19.89 -19.08 4.35
C GLU A 326 19.32 -17.68 4.11
N LYS A 327 20.10 -16.84 3.44
CA LYS A 327 19.69 -15.50 3.04
C LYS A 327 18.90 -15.64 1.73
N PRO A 328 17.64 -15.15 1.65
CA PRO A 328 16.83 -15.34 0.45
C PRO A 328 17.51 -14.71 -0.77
N SER A 329 17.48 -15.41 -1.90
CA SER A 329 18.19 -15.00 -3.10
C SER A 329 17.69 -13.64 -3.62
N SER A 330 18.59 -12.85 -4.18
CA SER A 330 18.27 -11.51 -4.71
C SER A 330 17.27 -11.53 -5.87
N GLY A 331 17.05 -12.69 -6.49
CA GLY A 331 15.99 -12.92 -7.48
C GLY A 331 14.59 -12.95 -6.86
N SER A 332 14.41 -13.68 -5.74
CA SER A 332 13.12 -13.79 -5.05
C SER A 332 12.61 -12.43 -4.57
N ALA A 333 13.46 -11.66 -3.89
CA ALA A 333 13.11 -10.31 -3.43
C ALA A 333 12.73 -9.35 -4.58
N ARG A 334 13.35 -9.49 -5.76
CA ARG A 334 13.02 -8.69 -6.95
C ARG A 334 11.69 -9.11 -7.59
N GLN A 335 11.44 -10.41 -7.73
CA GLN A 335 10.15 -10.91 -8.25
C GLN A 335 8.99 -10.52 -7.33
N MET A 336 9.16 -10.67 -6.02
CA MET A 336 8.13 -10.29 -5.05
C MET A 336 7.89 -8.77 -5.04
N SER A 337 8.94 -7.96 -5.20
CA SER A 337 8.82 -6.50 -5.37
C SER A 337 8.06 -6.10 -6.64
N LEU A 338 8.27 -6.78 -7.78
CA LEU A 338 7.45 -6.58 -8.98
C LEU A 338 5.99 -6.99 -8.75
N PHE A 339 5.76 -8.17 -8.15
CA PHE A 339 4.41 -8.70 -7.92
C PHE A 339 3.58 -7.79 -6.99
N LEU A 340 4.18 -7.32 -5.89
CA LEU A 340 3.62 -6.29 -5.02
C LEU A 340 3.33 -5.00 -5.80
N SER A 341 4.28 -4.53 -6.62
CA SER A 341 4.09 -3.30 -7.41
C SER A 341 2.90 -3.40 -8.38
N VAL A 342 2.69 -4.55 -9.02
CA VAL A 342 1.53 -4.79 -9.90
C VAL A 342 0.21 -4.80 -9.10
N ILE A 343 0.18 -5.42 -7.92
CA ILE A 343 -1.01 -5.44 -7.04
C ILE A 343 -1.41 -4.04 -6.56
N PHE A 344 -0.44 -3.14 -6.34
CA PHE A 344 -0.72 -1.75 -5.91
C PHE A 344 -0.89 -0.74 -7.05
N ALA A 345 -0.52 -1.07 -8.30
CA ALA A 345 -0.48 -0.12 -9.41
C ALA A 345 -1.86 0.32 -9.96
N ALA A 346 -2.96 -0.33 -9.57
CA ALA A 346 -4.30 -0.06 -10.10
C ALA A 346 -4.98 1.15 -9.41
N SER A 347 -4.35 2.33 -9.44
CA SER A 347 -4.96 3.61 -9.03
C SER A 347 -4.93 4.61 -10.19
N LEU A 348 -5.98 4.60 -11.01
CA LEU A 348 -6.15 5.57 -12.11
C LEU A 348 -6.79 6.85 -11.57
N LEU A 349 -5.99 7.90 -11.39
CA LEU A 349 -6.47 9.24 -11.04
C LEU A 349 -6.60 10.09 -12.32
N ALA A 350 -7.78 10.65 -12.57
CA ALA A 350 -7.96 11.67 -13.61
C ALA A 350 -7.35 13.01 -13.14
N VAL A 351 -6.21 13.38 -13.72
CA VAL A 351 -5.37 14.55 -13.37
C VAL A 351 -5.66 15.77 -14.23
#